data_AF-A0A1X3P9R2-F1
#
_entry.id   AF-A0A1X3P9R2-F1
#
_cell.length_a   1.000
_cell.length_b   1.000
_cell.length_c   1.000
_cell.angle_alpha   90.00
_cell.angle_beta   90.00
_cell.angle_gamma   90.00
#
_symmetry.space_group_name_H-M   'P 1'
#
loop_
_entity.id
_entity.type
_entity.pdbx_description
1 polymer ?
#
loop_
_entity_poly.entity_id
_entity_poly.type
_entity_poly.pdbx_seq_one_letter_code
_entity_poly.pdbx_strand_id
1 'polypeptide(L)'
;MSNVERAPQERVCVNGPQVNGPQVNGPQVGGPQVGGTGGLRDGVAVADSGVEILEPREVPLGGPRAMTVRRTLPQRARSLVGAWCFLDFYGPDDVSASTPMRVPRHPHTGLATVSWLFSGRIDHLDSAGHWATVRPGELALMNAGSGISHSEYSTEDTTVLHGAQLWFAFPQDHRFSEPSLAAYRPETVTGRGWEAKVFLGELLGSRSPVPTPLPLTGAELRLEPGASLELTIPADHEHGLLPVSGRVRVDGADVPADHLAVADVGRTALRIDAGEEPVAALLLGGLPLGERIVMWWNFVGRSHEDIAAYRAAYQSEMGFEPPPAGSPLHRHLPEGEPLGAPLSGELRDALAGETYDDGRPFPQFGDFPRHTEPPLPAPALPTTRMKPRG
;
A
#
# COMPACT_ATOMS: atom_id res chain seq x y z
N MET A 1 34.48 -0.31 23.97
CA MET A 1 35.38 -1.13 23.13
C MET A 1 34.97 -0.93 21.68
N SER A 2 35.46 0.15 21.07
CA SER A 2 36.41 0.21 19.94
C SER A 2 35.75 -0.17 18.59
N ASN A 3 35.22 0.78 17.79
CA ASN A 3 35.86 1.67 16.80
C ASN A 3 36.40 1.02 15.50
N VAL A 4 35.84 1.51 14.38
CA VAL A 4 36.36 1.72 13.00
C VAL A 4 36.37 0.58 11.95
N GLU A 5 35.65 0.83 10.85
CA GLU A 5 36.04 0.72 9.42
C GLU A 5 34.97 1.53 8.64
N ARG A 6 35.15 2.74 8.10
CA ARG A 6 36.08 3.42 7.16
C ARG A 6 36.14 2.84 5.72
N ALA A 7 35.32 3.48 4.86
CA ALA A 7 35.41 3.67 3.41
C ALA A 7 34.94 2.53 2.47
N PRO A 8 33.91 2.76 1.62
CA PRO A 8 33.59 1.88 0.50
C PRO A 8 34.46 2.19 -0.73
N GLN A 9 35.03 1.16 -1.34
CA GLN A 9 35.72 1.26 -2.63
C GLN A 9 34.70 1.34 -3.77
N GLU A 10 34.84 2.37 -4.61
CA GLU A 10 34.22 2.46 -5.94
C GLU A 10 34.60 1.24 -6.79
N ARG A 11 33.60 0.58 -7.39
CA ARG A 11 33.81 -0.29 -8.55
C ARG A 11 33.13 0.34 -9.76
N VAL A 12 33.97 0.96 -10.58
CA VAL A 12 33.65 1.38 -11.94
C VAL A 12 33.60 0.11 -12.80
N CYS A 13 32.42 -0.24 -13.32
CA CYS A 13 32.28 -1.30 -14.32
C CYS A 13 32.55 -0.70 -15.71
N VAL A 14 33.60 -1.18 -16.38
CA VAL A 14 33.93 -0.88 -17.77
C VAL A 14 33.35 -2.00 -18.65
N ASN A 15 32.56 -1.63 -19.66
CA ASN A 15 32.01 -2.54 -20.68
C ASN A 15 33.00 -2.76 -21.83
N GLY A 16 33.21 -4.01 -22.25
CA GLY A 16 33.91 -4.35 -23.50
C GLY A 16 34.16 -5.87 -23.67
N PRO A 17 33.89 -6.48 -24.85
CA PRO A 17 33.82 -7.94 -25.01
C PRO A 17 35.08 -8.55 -25.63
N GLN A 18 35.60 -9.70 -25.15
CA GLN A 18 36.27 -10.77 -25.93
C GLN A 18 36.36 -12.09 -25.11
N VAL A 19 35.66 -13.17 -25.52
CA VAL A 19 36.06 -14.41 -26.26
C VAL A 19 36.91 -15.49 -25.51
N ASN A 20 36.24 -16.60 -25.17
CA ASN A 20 36.56 -18.06 -25.07
C ASN A 20 37.90 -18.65 -24.54
N GLY A 21 37.78 -19.64 -23.62
CA GLY A 21 38.74 -20.75 -23.36
C GLY A 21 38.46 -21.54 -22.05
N PRO A 22 38.80 -22.84 -21.90
CA PRO A 22 37.85 -23.88 -21.46
C PRO A 22 37.91 -24.39 -19.99
N GLN A 23 36.85 -25.16 -19.65
CA GLN A 23 36.38 -25.73 -18.38
C GLN A 23 37.32 -26.72 -17.64
N VAL A 24 37.18 -26.75 -16.30
CA VAL A 24 37.32 -27.97 -15.45
C VAL A 24 36.29 -27.92 -14.28
N ASN A 25 35.66 -29.06 -14.00
CA ASN A 25 34.53 -29.27 -13.08
C ASN A 25 34.91 -29.41 -11.58
N GLY A 26 33.98 -29.01 -10.69
CA GLY A 26 33.89 -29.44 -9.29
C GLY A 26 32.66 -28.81 -8.57
N PRO A 27 31.87 -29.56 -7.76
CA PRO A 27 30.54 -29.11 -7.35
C PRO A 27 30.60 -28.31 -6.04
N GLN A 28 29.95 -27.15 -5.99
CA GLN A 28 29.60 -26.50 -4.72
C GLN A 28 28.16 -25.99 -4.75
N VAL A 29 27.40 -26.59 -3.83
CA VAL A 29 26.08 -26.16 -3.37
C VAL A 29 26.27 -24.85 -2.61
N GLY A 30 25.62 -23.78 -3.08
CA GLY A 30 25.59 -22.48 -2.42
C GLY A 30 24.37 -21.72 -2.87
N GLY A 31 23.35 -21.64 -2.00
CA GLY A 31 22.16 -20.82 -2.25
C GLY A 31 22.53 -19.34 -2.35
N PRO A 32 21.83 -18.53 -3.16
CA PRO A 32 22.16 -17.12 -3.25
C PRO A 32 21.68 -16.38 -2.00
N GLN A 33 22.64 -15.72 -1.36
CA GLN A 33 22.44 -14.74 -0.31
C GLN A 33 21.53 -13.61 -0.79
N VAL A 34 20.57 -13.26 0.07
CA VAL A 34 19.66 -12.12 -0.08
C VAL A 34 20.46 -10.82 0.12
N GLY A 35 20.86 -10.19 -0.98
CA GLY A 35 21.34 -8.82 -1.01
C GLY A 35 20.20 -7.87 -1.36
N GLY A 36 19.44 -7.44 -0.34
CA GLY A 36 18.34 -6.49 -0.49
C GLY A 36 18.86 -5.09 -0.80
N THR A 37 18.81 -4.68 -2.07
CA THR A 37 18.81 -3.26 -2.45
C THR A 37 17.35 -2.84 -2.60
N GLY A 38 16.91 -1.87 -1.79
CA GLY A 38 15.53 -1.35 -1.73
C GLY A 38 15.10 -0.55 -2.95
N GLY A 39 15.38 -1.05 -4.16
CA GLY A 39 14.92 -0.50 -5.43
C GLY A 39 13.61 -1.14 -5.89
N LEU A 40 12.91 -0.45 -6.78
CA LEU A 40 11.77 -1.01 -7.51
C LEU A 40 12.32 -1.91 -8.64
N ARG A 41 11.80 -3.15 -8.75
CA ARG A 41 12.15 -4.07 -9.85
C ARG A 41 11.39 -3.68 -11.12
N ASP A 42 11.93 -4.04 -12.29
CA ASP A 42 11.22 -3.86 -13.57
C ASP A 42 10.05 -4.86 -13.67
N GLY A 43 10.22 -6.13 -13.22
CA GLY A 43 9.17 -7.02 -12.72
C GLY A 43 7.95 -7.32 -13.60
N VAL A 44 7.95 -6.87 -14.86
CA VAL A 44 6.79 -6.92 -15.76
C VAL A 44 7.08 -7.79 -16.97
N ALA A 45 6.21 -8.75 -17.23
CA ALA A 45 6.10 -9.46 -18.50
C ALA A 45 4.83 -9.03 -19.23
N VAL A 46 4.83 -8.98 -20.57
CA VAL A 46 3.65 -8.63 -21.36
C VAL A 46 3.23 -9.84 -22.19
N ALA A 47 1.99 -10.29 -22.02
CA ALA A 47 1.41 -11.37 -22.80
C ALA A 47 1.00 -10.88 -24.21
N ASP A 48 0.82 -11.81 -25.15
CA ASP A 48 0.37 -11.48 -26.52
C ASP A 48 -0.99 -10.76 -26.55
N SER A 49 -1.82 -10.97 -25.52
CA SER A 49 -3.09 -10.28 -25.34
C SER A 49 -2.94 -8.81 -24.92
N GLY A 50 -1.73 -8.33 -24.63
CA GLY A 50 -1.45 -7.00 -24.09
C GLY A 50 -1.71 -6.88 -22.59
N VAL A 51 -1.87 -8.00 -21.87
CA VAL A 51 -1.96 -8.02 -20.39
C VAL A 51 -0.54 -7.99 -19.83
N GLU A 52 -0.28 -7.05 -18.92
CA GLU A 52 0.96 -6.97 -18.16
C GLU A 52 0.88 -7.89 -16.93
N ILE A 53 1.96 -8.58 -16.59
CA ILE A 53 2.06 -9.48 -15.44
C ILE A 53 3.17 -8.96 -14.53
N LEU A 54 2.77 -8.46 -13.35
CA LEU A 54 3.66 -7.87 -12.35
C LEU A 54 4.04 -8.92 -11.31
N GLU A 55 5.33 -9.27 -11.26
CA GLU A 55 5.91 -10.15 -10.25
C GLU A 55 5.94 -9.45 -8.87
N PRO A 56 5.46 -10.09 -7.79
CA PRO A 56 5.55 -9.53 -6.46
C PRO A 56 6.98 -9.54 -5.93
N ARG A 57 7.25 -8.71 -4.94
CA ARG A 57 8.42 -8.86 -4.07
C ARG A 57 7.99 -9.08 -2.63
N GLU A 58 8.72 -9.93 -1.92
CA GLU A 58 8.53 -10.09 -0.48
C GLU A 58 9.13 -8.90 0.27
N VAL A 59 8.35 -8.31 1.16
CA VAL A 59 8.76 -7.21 2.03
C VAL A 59 8.18 -7.38 3.44
N PRO A 60 8.88 -6.94 4.49
CA PRO A 60 8.34 -6.99 5.84
C PRO A 60 7.37 -5.82 6.11
N LEU A 61 6.20 -6.11 6.70
CA LEU A 61 5.16 -5.14 7.03
C LEU A 61 5.38 -4.48 8.38
N GLY A 62 6.03 -3.30 8.41
CA GLY A 62 6.27 -2.58 9.67
C GLY A 62 7.66 -2.82 10.29
N GLY A 63 8.61 -3.37 9.52
CA GLY A 63 10.03 -3.47 9.90
C GLY A 63 10.56 -4.91 10.00
N PRO A 64 11.87 -5.10 10.29
CA PRO A 64 12.57 -6.38 10.06
C PRO A 64 12.08 -7.60 10.85
N ARG A 65 11.24 -7.42 11.88
CA ARG A 65 10.68 -8.49 12.73
C ARG A 65 9.17 -8.61 12.58
N ALA A 66 8.62 -8.14 11.47
CA ALA A 66 7.20 -8.16 11.20
C ALA A 66 6.82 -9.25 10.19
N MET A 67 5.52 -9.48 10.01
CA MET A 67 5.00 -10.40 9.00
C MET A 67 5.52 -10.02 7.60
N THR A 68 5.77 -11.03 6.77
CA THR A 68 6.16 -10.83 5.37
C THR A 68 4.90 -10.70 4.51
N VAL A 69 4.95 -9.81 3.52
CA VAL A 69 3.87 -9.58 2.56
C VAL A 69 4.43 -9.56 1.15
N ARG A 70 3.58 -9.82 0.15
CA ARG A 70 3.94 -9.80 -1.26
C ARG A 70 3.44 -8.50 -1.89
N ARG A 71 4.37 -7.60 -2.20
CA ARG A 71 4.08 -6.29 -2.77
C ARG A 71 4.12 -6.33 -4.29
N THR A 72 3.00 -6.02 -4.94
CA THR A 72 2.94 -5.88 -6.41
C THR A 72 2.86 -4.43 -6.87
N LEU A 73 2.38 -3.50 -6.04
CA LEU A 73 2.40 -2.05 -6.31
C LEU A 73 2.98 -1.28 -5.12
N PRO A 74 3.77 -0.21 -5.36
CA PRO A 74 4.24 0.26 -6.65
C PRO A 74 5.46 -0.53 -7.16
N GLN A 75 5.68 -0.54 -8.48
CA GLN A 75 6.87 -1.04 -9.17
C GLN A 75 7.47 0.02 -10.11
N ARG A 76 8.67 -0.27 -10.65
CA ARG A 76 9.37 0.69 -11.52
C ARG A 76 8.67 0.81 -12.87
N ALA A 77 8.25 -0.32 -13.43
CA ALA A 77 7.51 -0.37 -14.68
C ALA A 77 6.05 0.09 -14.51
N ARG A 78 5.42 -0.20 -13.37
CA ARG A 78 4.03 0.15 -13.10
C ARG A 78 3.88 0.71 -11.69
N SER A 79 3.59 2.00 -11.58
CA SER A 79 3.39 2.66 -10.28
C SER A 79 1.92 2.74 -9.86
N LEU A 80 0.99 2.72 -10.82
CA LEU A 80 -0.45 2.78 -10.57
C LEU A 80 -1.22 1.81 -11.47
N VAL A 81 -2.41 1.42 -11.01
CA VAL A 81 -3.50 0.87 -11.83
C VAL A 81 -4.73 1.74 -11.55
N GLY A 82 -5.14 2.57 -12.50
CA GLY A 82 -6.09 3.66 -12.22
C GLY A 82 -5.47 4.64 -11.21
N ALA A 83 -6.09 4.76 -10.03
CA ALA A 83 -5.52 5.49 -8.89
C ALA A 83 -4.90 4.58 -7.81
N TRP A 84 -5.04 3.25 -7.93
CA TRP A 84 -4.46 2.29 -7.00
C TRP A 84 -2.94 2.35 -7.10
N CYS A 85 -2.27 2.76 -6.03
CA CYS A 85 -0.83 3.01 -6.01
C CYS A 85 -0.05 2.06 -5.08
N PHE A 86 -0.76 1.19 -4.36
CA PHE A 86 -0.17 0.24 -3.42
C PHE A 86 -1.00 -1.04 -3.34
N LEU A 87 -0.33 -2.18 -3.29
CA LEU A 87 -0.93 -3.49 -3.07
C LEU A 87 0.07 -4.38 -2.36
N ASP A 88 -0.26 -4.72 -1.11
CA ASP A 88 0.38 -5.78 -0.35
C ASP A 88 -0.60 -6.93 -0.15
N PHE A 89 -0.22 -8.13 -0.58
CA PHE A 89 -0.99 -9.36 -0.41
C PHE A 89 -0.31 -10.28 0.60
N TYR A 90 -1.04 -10.70 1.63
CA TYR A 90 -0.50 -11.45 2.76
C TYR A 90 -1.34 -12.67 3.11
N GLY A 91 -0.68 -13.74 3.53
CA GLY A 91 -1.31 -15.01 3.87
C GLY A 91 -1.79 -15.87 2.69
N PRO A 92 -2.49 -16.97 2.97
CA PRO A 92 -2.94 -17.39 4.28
C PRO A 92 -1.78 -17.86 5.16
N ASP A 93 -1.52 -17.14 6.25
CA ASP A 93 -0.46 -17.46 7.21
C ASP A 93 -1.07 -17.90 8.54
N ASP A 94 -0.56 -18.99 9.12
CA ASP A 94 -0.84 -19.36 10.51
C ASP A 94 -0.07 -18.41 11.44
N VAL A 95 -0.77 -17.40 11.95
CA VAL A 95 -0.23 -16.37 12.84
C VAL A 95 -0.23 -16.81 14.31
N SER A 96 -0.75 -17.99 14.63
CA SER A 96 -0.56 -18.61 15.95
C SER A 96 0.85 -19.22 16.09
N ALA A 97 1.43 -19.65 14.96
CA ALA A 97 2.79 -20.18 14.87
C ALA A 97 3.81 -19.18 14.30
N SER A 98 3.35 -18.07 13.72
CA SER A 98 4.19 -17.02 13.13
C SER A 98 3.95 -15.65 13.78
N THR A 99 4.38 -14.56 13.13
CA THR A 99 4.23 -13.21 13.68
C THR A 99 2.87 -12.64 13.26
N PRO A 100 1.96 -12.32 14.20
CA PRO A 100 0.69 -11.66 13.86
C PRO A 100 0.92 -10.26 13.28
N MET A 101 -0.10 -9.72 12.60
CA MET A 101 -0.03 -8.33 12.14
C MET A 101 0.05 -7.41 13.35
N ARG A 102 1.13 -6.63 13.42
CA ARG A 102 1.38 -5.71 14.50
C ARG A 102 2.05 -4.46 13.97
N VAL A 103 1.24 -3.53 13.48
CA VAL A 103 1.69 -2.27 12.89
C VAL A 103 1.36 -1.14 13.87
N PRO A 104 2.36 -0.65 14.64
CA PRO A 104 2.15 0.47 15.55
C PRO A 104 1.75 1.73 14.81
N ARG A 105 1.43 2.77 15.59
CA ARG A 105 0.94 4.02 15.04
C ARG A 105 1.90 4.60 14.00
N HIS A 106 1.38 4.83 12.81
CA HIS A 106 2.11 5.38 11.66
C HIS A 106 1.20 6.31 10.86
N PRO A 107 1.76 7.28 10.11
CA PRO A 107 0.98 8.31 9.45
C PRO A 107 0.63 7.94 8.01
N HIS A 108 -0.40 8.57 7.46
CA HIS A 108 -0.72 8.64 6.04
C HIS A 108 -1.22 10.04 5.69
N THR A 109 -1.06 10.48 4.44
CA THR A 109 -1.70 11.70 3.89
C THR A 109 -1.75 11.63 2.36
N GLY A 110 -2.77 12.25 1.77
CA GLY A 110 -2.97 12.35 0.32
C GLY A 110 -3.44 11.07 -0.37
N LEU A 111 -3.97 10.12 0.40
CA LEU A 111 -4.41 8.80 -0.04
C LEU A 111 -5.58 8.29 0.81
N ALA A 112 -6.19 7.20 0.36
CA ALA A 112 -6.94 6.31 1.24
C ALA A 112 -6.28 4.94 1.33
N THR A 113 -6.39 4.31 2.50
CA THR A 113 -6.09 2.89 2.67
C THR A 113 -7.37 2.08 2.62
N VAL A 114 -7.28 0.86 2.10
CA VAL A 114 -8.36 -0.09 1.94
C VAL A 114 -7.86 -1.45 2.40
N SER A 115 -8.53 -2.03 3.39
CA SER A 115 -8.28 -3.38 3.87
C SER A 115 -9.38 -4.31 3.42
N TRP A 116 -9.00 -5.46 2.86
CA TRP A 116 -9.92 -6.53 2.47
C TRP A 116 -9.38 -7.89 2.94
N LEU A 117 -10.14 -8.59 3.77
CA LEU A 117 -9.74 -9.87 4.34
C LEU A 117 -10.48 -11.05 3.69
N PHE A 118 -9.77 -12.15 3.52
CA PHE A 118 -10.31 -13.46 3.16
C PHE A 118 -10.43 -14.39 4.38
N SER A 119 -9.55 -14.20 5.38
CA SER A 119 -9.62 -14.85 6.69
C SER A 119 -8.92 -14.01 7.77
N GLY A 120 -9.24 -14.26 9.04
CA GLY A 120 -8.72 -13.52 10.19
C GLY A 120 -9.43 -12.20 10.45
N ARG A 121 -8.95 -11.45 11.45
CA ARG A 121 -9.46 -10.13 11.81
C ARG A 121 -8.34 -9.19 12.21
N ILE A 122 -8.53 -7.90 11.93
CA ILE A 122 -7.60 -6.83 12.28
C ILE A 122 -8.38 -5.71 12.97
N ASP A 123 -7.91 -5.22 14.10
CA ASP A 123 -8.40 -3.99 14.71
C ASP A 123 -7.61 -2.79 14.17
N HIS A 124 -8.36 -1.82 13.64
CA HIS A 124 -7.91 -0.50 13.22
C HIS A 124 -8.28 0.52 14.29
N LEU A 125 -7.34 1.41 14.61
CA LEU A 125 -7.56 2.58 15.47
C LEU A 125 -6.77 3.78 14.95
N ASP A 126 -7.46 4.88 14.68
CA ASP A 126 -6.84 6.10 14.17
C ASP A 126 -6.88 7.29 15.12
N SER A 127 -6.25 8.38 14.70
CA SER A 127 -6.04 9.63 15.45
C SER A 127 -7.22 10.59 15.37
N ALA A 128 -8.17 10.34 14.48
CA ALA A 128 -9.45 11.03 14.45
C ALA A 128 -10.50 10.35 15.37
N GLY A 129 -10.08 9.31 16.10
CA GLY A 129 -10.91 8.60 17.08
C GLY A 129 -11.80 7.53 16.47
N HIS A 130 -11.63 7.18 15.20
CA HIS A 130 -12.35 6.06 14.61
C HIS A 130 -11.67 4.73 14.95
N TRP A 131 -12.50 3.70 15.10
CA TRP A 131 -12.05 2.33 15.29
C TRP A 131 -12.92 1.38 14.48
N ALA A 132 -12.34 0.28 13.98
CA ALA A 132 -13.09 -0.80 13.37
C ALA A 132 -12.34 -2.12 13.48
N THR A 133 -13.07 -3.21 13.72
CA THR A 133 -12.55 -4.56 13.43
C THR A 133 -12.85 -4.90 11.97
N VAL A 134 -11.81 -5.03 11.16
CA VAL A 134 -11.89 -5.51 9.78
C VAL A 134 -12.15 -7.01 9.79
N ARG A 135 -13.14 -7.46 9.02
CA ARG A 135 -13.56 -8.87 8.95
C ARG A 135 -13.53 -9.40 7.51
N PRO A 136 -13.53 -10.73 7.32
CA PRO A 136 -13.52 -11.29 5.99
C PRO A 136 -14.76 -10.90 5.18
N GLY A 137 -14.53 -10.42 3.95
CA GLY A 137 -15.59 -9.93 3.07
C GLY A 137 -16.20 -8.59 3.51
N GLU A 138 -15.55 -7.83 4.38
CA GLU A 138 -15.94 -6.46 4.76
C GLU A 138 -14.82 -5.49 4.37
N LEU A 139 -15.22 -4.37 3.78
CA LEU A 139 -14.35 -3.24 3.52
C LEU A 139 -14.12 -2.46 4.81
N ALA A 140 -12.87 -2.08 5.04
CA ALA A 140 -12.51 -0.90 5.83
C ALA A 140 -11.70 0.06 4.94
N LEU A 141 -12.21 1.28 4.77
CA LEU A 141 -11.56 2.34 4.00
C LEU A 141 -11.26 3.51 4.93
N MET A 142 -9.98 3.77 5.18
CA MET A 142 -9.54 4.97 5.89
C MET A 142 -9.14 6.04 4.87
N ASN A 143 -9.90 7.13 4.84
CA ASN A 143 -9.50 8.35 4.16
C ASN A 143 -8.45 9.06 5.04
N ALA A 144 -7.21 9.16 4.56
CA ALA A 144 -6.15 9.87 5.27
C ALA A 144 -6.16 11.39 5.01
N GLY A 145 -6.60 11.81 3.82
CA GLY A 145 -6.79 13.21 3.47
C GLY A 145 -5.63 14.12 3.89
N SER A 146 -5.95 15.18 4.62
CA SER A 146 -4.99 16.16 5.14
C SER A 146 -3.90 15.54 6.02
N GLY A 147 -4.17 14.41 6.66
CA GLY A 147 -3.24 13.67 7.48
C GLY A 147 -3.95 12.90 8.59
N ILE A 148 -3.52 11.67 8.81
CA ILE A 148 -3.99 10.83 9.91
C ILE A 148 -2.87 9.89 10.32
N SER A 149 -2.77 9.56 11.60
CA SER A 149 -2.02 8.40 12.08
C SER A 149 -2.94 7.28 12.58
N HIS A 150 -2.56 6.02 12.35
CA HIS A 150 -3.33 4.85 12.77
C HIS A 150 -2.46 3.64 13.07
N SER A 151 -3.04 2.64 13.74
CA SER A 151 -2.43 1.33 14.02
C SER A 151 -3.34 0.20 13.55
N GLU A 152 -2.73 -0.92 13.16
CA GLU A 152 -3.42 -2.13 12.71
C GLU A 152 -2.84 -3.35 13.44
N TYR A 153 -3.71 -4.07 14.14
CA TYR A 153 -3.34 -5.23 14.97
C TYR A 153 -4.22 -6.42 14.67
N SER A 154 -3.67 -7.61 14.45
CA SER A 154 -4.48 -8.84 14.46
C SER A 154 -5.21 -8.97 15.79
N THR A 155 -6.48 -9.36 15.75
CA THR A 155 -7.22 -9.64 16.99
C THR A 155 -6.61 -10.85 17.71
N GLU A 156 -6.76 -10.91 19.04
CA GLU A 156 -6.17 -11.97 19.87
C GLU A 156 -6.60 -13.39 19.43
N ASP A 157 -7.81 -13.52 18.88
CA ASP A 157 -8.37 -14.78 18.41
C ASP A 157 -8.10 -15.10 16.93
N THR A 158 -7.31 -14.27 16.24
CA THR A 158 -6.90 -14.54 14.86
C THR A 158 -5.77 -15.58 14.84
N THR A 159 -6.07 -16.77 14.32
CA THR A 159 -5.08 -17.85 14.13
C THR A 159 -4.56 -17.93 12.69
N VAL A 160 -5.38 -17.56 11.70
CA VAL A 160 -4.98 -17.45 10.30
C VAL A 160 -5.32 -16.06 9.81
N LEU A 161 -4.38 -15.40 9.16
CA LEU A 161 -4.58 -14.10 8.52
C LEU A 161 -4.35 -14.21 7.02
N HIS A 162 -5.30 -13.71 6.23
CA HIS A 162 -5.22 -13.69 4.77
C HIS A 162 -5.96 -12.47 4.25
N GLY A 163 -5.29 -11.61 3.49
CA GLY A 163 -5.90 -10.39 3.01
C GLY A 163 -5.01 -9.57 2.09
N ALA A 164 -5.55 -8.43 1.69
CA ALA A 164 -4.84 -7.41 0.92
C ALA A 164 -4.96 -6.05 1.62
N GLN A 165 -3.85 -5.32 1.67
CA GLN A 165 -3.81 -3.90 1.99
C GLN A 165 -3.58 -3.13 0.69
N LEU A 166 -4.49 -2.23 0.37
CA LEU A 166 -4.51 -1.47 -0.87
C LEU A 166 -4.51 0.02 -0.56
N TRP A 167 -3.78 0.83 -1.32
CA TRP A 167 -3.92 2.29 -1.25
C TRP A 167 -4.29 2.84 -2.62
N PHE A 168 -5.11 3.89 -2.63
CA PHE A 168 -5.31 4.71 -3.81
C PHE A 168 -4.96 6.17 -3.53
N ALA A 169 -4.28 6.78 -4.49
CA ALA A 169 -3.91 8.18 -4.42
C ALA A 169 -5.12 9.06 -4.71
N PHE A 170 -5.29 10.13 -3.93
CA PHE A 170 -6.34 11.10 -4.23
C PHE A 170 -5.95 12.02 -5.38
N PRO A 171 -6.93 12.46 -6.21
CA PRO A 171 -6.73 13.59 -7.10
C PRO A 171 -6.42 14.85 -6.29
N GLN A 172 -5.76 15.82 -6.91
CA GLN A 172 -5.26 17.02 -6.23
C GLN A 172 -6.34 17.71 -5.40
N ASP A 173 -7.55 17.85 -5.94
CA ASP A 173 -8.65 18.58 -5.31
C ASP A 173 -9.25 17.87 -4.08
N HIS A 174 -8.90 16.60 -3.86
CA HIS A 174 -9.36 15.82 -2.69
C HIS A 174 -8.23 15.48 -1.71
N ARG A 175 -6.98 15.82 -2.04
CA ARG A 175 -5.78 15.44 -1.29
C ARG A 175 -5.80 15.86 0.18
N PHE A 176 -6.52 16.95 0.48
CA PHE A 176 -6.61 17.56 1.80
C PHE A 176 -8.02 17.50 2.40
N SER A 177 -8.83 16.51 2.00
CA SER A 177 -10.12 16.24 2.64
C SER A 177 -9.95 15.89 4.13
N GLU A 178 -11.03 16.06 4.90
CA GLU A 178 -11.03 15.65 6.30
C GLU A 178 -10.88 14.12 6.42
N PRO A 179 -10.06 13.62 7.35
CA PRO A 179 -9.91 12.18 7.56
C PRO A 179 -11.21 11.52 8.04
N SER A 180 -11.48 10.30 7.57
CA SER A 180 -12.70 9.55 7.90
C SER A 180 -12.51 8.06 7.76
N LEU A 181 -13.35 7.25 8.43
CA LEU A 181 -13.39 5.79 8.26
C LEU A 181 -14.74 5.35 7.71
N ALA A 182 -14.74 4.56 6.64
CA ALA A 182 -15.91 3.90 6.10
C ALA A 182 -15.78 2.38 6.24
N ALA A 183 -16.85 1.72 6.69
CA ALA A 183 -16.95 0.27 6.71
C ALA A 183 -18.16 -0.19 5.89
N TYR A 184 -18.00 -1.26 5.12
CA TYR A 184 -19.08 -1.75 4.27
C TYR A 184 -18.99 -3.26 4.05
N ARG A 185 -20.13 -3.95 4.22
CA ARG A 185 -20.27 -5.37 3.89
C ARG A 185 -21.09 -5.51 2.61
N PRO A 186 -20.47 -5.77 1.45
CA PRO A 186 -21.19 -5.96 0.20
C PRO A 186 -22.07 -7.20 0.23
N GLU A 187 -23.23 -7.10 -0.43
CA GLU A 187 -24.01 -8.27 -0.80
C GLU A 187 -23.27 -9.11 -1.85
N THR A 188 -23.43 -10.43 -1.76
CA THR A 188 -22.93 -11.33 -2.79
C THR A 188 -23.88 -11.32 -3.98
N VAL A 189 -23.36 -10.98 -5.16
CA VAL A 189 -24.06 -11.21 -6.43
C VAL A 189 -23.55 -12.47 -7.09
N THR A 190 -24.42 -13.18 -7.80
CA THR A 190 -24.11 -14.48 -8.39
C THR A 190 -24.49 -14.53 -9.86
N GLY A 191 -23.80 -15.38 -10.61
CA GLY A 191 -24.16 -15.75 -11.95
C GLY A 191 -23.76 -17.20 -12.22
N ARG A 192 -23.67 -17.56 -13.50
CA ARG A 192 -23.38 -18.95 -13.88
C ARG A 192 -21.93 -19.31 -13.56
N GLY A 193 -21.73 -20.08 -12.49
CA GLY A 193 -20.41 -20.58 -12.08
C GLY A 193 -19.51 -19.53 -11.43
N TRP A 194 -20.07 -18.40 -10.99
CA TRP A 194 -19.32 -17.35 -10.32
C TRP A 194 -20.17 -16.61 -9.28
N GLU A 195 -19.50 -16.07 -8.28
CA GLU A 195 -20.04 -15.08 -7.34
C GLU A 195 -19.06 -13.92 -7.15
N ALA A 196 -19.58 -12.76 -6.78
CA ALA A 196 -18.78 -11.56 -6.57
C ALA A 196 -19.29 -10.72 -5.40
N LYS A 197 -18.36 -10.02 -4.75
CA LYS A 197 -18.63 -9.01 -3.72
C LYS A 197 -17.98 -7.70 -4.13
N VAL A 198 -18.80 -6.73 -4.55
CA VAL A 198 -18.34 -5.41 -5.02
C VAL A 198 -18.25 -4.46 -3.84
N PHE A 199 -17.04 -4.28 -3.32
CA PHE A 199 -16.81 -3.48 -2.12
C PHE A 199 -16.56 -2.00 -2.42
N LEU A 200 -16.08 -1.65 -3.62
CA LEU A 200 -15.94 -0.28 -4.10
C LEU A 200 -16.39 -0.16 -5.55
N GLY A 201 -17.02 0.97 -5.89
CA GLY A 201 -17.48 1.24 -7.24
C GLY A 201 -18.72 0.47 -7.65
N GLU A 202 -18.82 0.20 -8.95
CA GLU A 202 -19.89 -0.61 -9.54
C GLU A 202 -19.30 -1.67 -10.47
N LEU A 203 -19.83 -2.88 -10.39
CA LEU A 203 -19.50 -4.00 -11.26
C LEU A 203 -20.63 -5.04 -11.20
N LEU A 204 -20.91 -5.75 -12.31
CA LEU A 204 -21.89 -6.85 -12.35
C LEU A 204 -23.28 -6.45 -11.80
N GLY A 205 -23.69 -5.20 -12.01
CA GLY A 205 -24.96 -4.65 -11.52
C GLY A 205 -25.03 -4.40 -10.01
N SER A 206 -23.94 -4.59 -9.27
CA SER A 206 -23.82 -4.26 -7.85
C SER A 206 -23.01 -2.99 -7.68
N ARG A 207 -23.46 -2.11 -6.78
CA ARG A 207 -22.84 -0.81 -6.49
C ARG A 207 -22.56 -0.67 -4.99
N SER A 208 -21.32 -0.35 -4.66
CA SER A 208 -20.94 0.04 -3.31
C SER A 208 -21.46 1.46 -2.99
N PRO A 209 -21.99 1.70 -1.78
CA PRO A 209 -22.40 3.04 -1.33
C PRO A 209 -21.22 3.89 -0.87
N VAL A 210 -20.02 3.33 -0.78
CA VAL A 210 -18.84 4.01 -0.25
C VAL A 210 -18.30 5.01 -1.28
N PRO A 211 -18.24 6.31 -0.93
CA PRO A 211 -17.83 7.34 -1.88
C PRO A 211 -16.34 7.24 -2.19
N THR A 212 -15.99 7.53 -3.45
CA THR A 212 -14.60 7.69 -3.89
C THR A 212 -14.45 9.03 -4.63
N PRO A 213 -13.30 9.70 -4.51
CA PRO A 213 -13.07 11.00 -5.15
C PRO A 213 -12.87 10.93 -6.66
N LEU A 214 -12.76 9.71 -7.20
CA LEU A 214 -12.69 9.38 -8.62
C LEU A 214 -13.29 7.98 -8.86
N PRO A 215 -13.72 7.65 -10.09
CA PRO A 215 -14.22 6.31 -10.42
C PRO A 215 -13.18 5.23 -10.13
N LEU A 216 -13.51 4.33 -9.20
CA LEU A 216 -12.72 3.18 -8.80
C LEU A 216 -13.63 1.97 -8.69
N THR A 217 -13.09 0.77 -8.90
CA THR A 217 -13.76 -0.51 -8.70
C THR A 217 -12.88 -1.40 -7.83
N GLY A 218 -13.50 -2.11 -6.90
CA GLY A 218 -12.86 -3.13 -6.09
C GLY A 218 -13.85 -4.26 -5.83
N ALA A 219 -13.49 -5.49 -6.20
CA ALA A 219 -14.34 -6.66 -6.02
C ALA A 219 -13.55 -7.92 -5.67
N GLU A 220 -14.11 -8.73 -4.76
CA GLU A 220 -13.72 -10.14 -4.64
C GLU A 220 -14.54 -10.95 -5.64
N LEU A 221 -13.87 -11.80 -6.42
CA LEU A 221 -14.46 -12.73 -7.37
C LEU A 221 -14.19 -14.15 -6.92
N ARG A 222 -15.19 -15.03 -7.04
CA ARG A 222 -15.04 -16.47 -6.85
C ARG A 222 -15.63 -17.19 -8.05
N LEU A 223 -14.87 -18.11 -8.63
CA LEU A 223 -15.27 -18.88 -9.80
C LEU A 223 -15.20 -20.38 -9.48
N GLU A 224 -16.20 -21.12 -9.97
CA GLU A 224 -16.19 -22.58 -9.96
C GLU A 224 -15.10 -23.11 -10.91
N PRO A 225 -14.63 -24.37 -10.71
CA PRO A 225 -13.72 -25.02 -11.64
C PRO A 225 -14.19 -24.95 -13.10
N GLY A 226 -13.31 -24.51 -14.00
CA GLY A 226 -13.57 -24.40 -15.42
C GLY A 226 -14.57 -23.30 -15.83
N ALA A 227 -15.05 -22.49 -14.88
CA ALA A 227 -15.93 -21.38 -15.19
C ALA A 227 -15.19 -20.27 -15.97
N SER A 228 -15.95 -19.56 -16.79
CA SER A 228 -15.47 -18.39 -17.54
C SER A 228 -16.41 -17.23 -17.28
N LEU A 229 -15.86 -16.10 -16.87
CA LEU A 229 -16.56 -14.87 -16.57
C LEU A 229 -16.11 -13.78 -17.53
N GLU A 230 -17.04 -13.26 -18.32
CA GLU A 230 -16.83 -12.07 -19.13
C GLU A 230 -17.38 -10.85 -18.38
N LEU A 231 -16.49 -9.96 -17.95
CA LEU A 231 -16.82 -8.73 -17.26
C LEU A 231 -16.98 -7.61 -18.29
N THR A 232 -18.12 -6.93 -18.32
CA THR A 232 -18.22 -5.62 -18.98
C THR A 232 -17.56 -4.56 -18.08
N ILE A 233 -16.63 -3.79 -18.64
CA ILE A 233 -15.83 -2.82 -17.91
C ILE A 233 -15.79 -1.46 -18.64
N PRO A 234 -15.58 -0.34 -17.93
CA PRO A 234 -15.38 0.96 -18.56
C PRO A 234 -14.09 0.99 -19.38
N ALA A 235 -14.17 1.44 -20.63
CA ALA A 235 -13.02 1.48 -21.54
C ALA A 235 -11.98 2.53 -21.17
N ASP A 236 -12.33 3.50 -20.34
CA ASP A 236 -11.43 4.51 -19.80
C ASP A 236 -10.76 4.06 -18.49
N HIS A 237 -11.04 2.85 -18.00
CA HIS A 237 -10.44 2.31 -16.79
C HIS A 237 -9.29 1.35 -17.08
N GLU A 238 -8.26 1.40 -16.24
CA GLU A 238 -7.30 0.31 -16.09
C GLU A 238 -7.83 -0.70 -15.08
N HIS A 239 -7.38 -1.95 -15.20
CA HIS A 239 -7.83 -3.03 -14.33
C HIS A 239 -6.66 -3.90 -13.89
N GLY A 240 -6.66 -4.31 -12.63
CA GLY A 240 -5.69 -5.22 -12.03
C GLY A 240 -6.42 -6.44 -11.45
N LEU A 241 -5.94 -7.65 -11.72
CA LEU A 241 -6.46 -8.89 -11.13
C LEU A 241 -5.36 -9.66 -10.43
N LEU A 242 -5.56 -9.90 -9.14
CA LEU A 242 -4.68 -10.69 -8.28
C LEU A 242 -5.38 -12.04 -7.97
N PRO A 243 -4.83 -13.19 -8.38
CA PRO A 243 -5.28 -14.49 -7.90
C PRO A 243 -4.97 -14.62 -6.40
N VAL A 244 -6.01 -14.92 -5.62
CA VAL A 244 -5.94 -15.15 -4.18
C VAL A 244 -5.77 -16.64 -3.90
N SER A 245 -6.46 -17.48 -4.67
CA SER A 245 -6.28 -18.93 -4.70
C SER A 245 -6.74 -19.50 -6.04
N GLY A 246 -6.21 -20.67 -6.42
CA GLY A 246 -6.50 -21.31 -7.69
C GLY A 246 -5.78 -20.67 -8.87
N ARG A 247 -5.88 -21.31 -10.04
CA ARG A 247 -5.27 -20.83 -11.29
C ARG A 247 -6.26 -20.01 -12.09
N VAL A 248 -5.82 -18.84 -12.56
CA VAL A 248 -6.65 -17.93 -13.35
C VAL A 248 -5.93 -17.51 -14.64
N ARG A 249 -6.70 -17.36 -15.72
CA ARG A 249 -6.26 -16.67 -16.94
C ARG A 249 -7.06 -15.39 -17.14
N VAL A 250 -6.39 -14.30 -17.52
CA VAL A 250 -7.01 -13.01 -17.88
C VAL A 250 -6.76 -12.73 -19.35
N ASP A 251 -7.83 -12.62 -20.14
CA ASP A 251 -7.77 -12.49 -21.60
C ASP A 251 -6.82 -13.51 -22.25
N GLY A 252 -6.87 -14.75 -21.76
CA GLY A 252 -6.05 -15.86 -22.23
C GLY A 252 -4.63 -15.93 -21.63
N ALA A 253 -4.15 -14.90 -20.92
CA ALA A 253 -2.85 -14.90 -20.28
C ALA A 253 -2.89 -15.61 -18.91
N ASP A 254 -2.02 -16.59 -18.69
CA ASP A 254 -1.83 -17.21 -17.37
C ASP A 254 -1.29 -16.21 -16.36
N VAL A 255 -1.95 -16.13 -15.20
CA VAL A 255 -1.51 -15.29 -14.09
C VAL A 255 -0.92 -16.19 -13.02
N PRO A 256 0.40 -16.16 -12.79
CA PRO A 256 1.01 -16.93 -11.72
C PRO A 256 0.47 -16.49 -10.34
N ALA A 257 0.55 -17.39 -9.35
CA ALA A 257 0.16 -17.07 -7.99
C ALA A 257 0.86 -15.80 -7.50
N ASP A 258 0.15 -14.99 -6.72
CA ASP A 258 0.62 -13.74 -6.12
C ASP A 258 1.03 -12.62 -7.11
N HIS A 259 0.96 -12.86 -8.43
CA HIS A 259 1.23 -11.84 -9.45
C HIS A 259 -0.01 -11.00 -9.72
N LEU A 260 0.19 -9.75 -10.12
CA LEU A 260 -0.90 -8.88 -10.55
C LEU A 260 -0.95 -8.84 -12.08
N ALA A 261 -2.05 -9.32 -12.66
CA ALA A 261 -2.34 -9.10 -14.08
C ALA A 261 -2.95 -7.71 -14.26
N VAL A 262 -2.44 -6.92 -15.20
CA VAL A 262 -2.90 -5.55 -15.45
C VAL A 262 -3.31 -5.40 -16.91
N ALA A 263 -4.50 -4.86 -17.11
CA ALA A 263 -5.05 -4.51 -18.40
C ALA A 263 -5.21 -2.99 -18.50
N ASP A 264 -4.60 -2.40 -19.51
CA ASP A 264 -4.71 -0.97 -19.80
C ASP A 264 -6.11 -0.58 -20.30
N VAL A 265 -6.31 0.74 -20.39
CA VAL A 265 -7.47 1.36 -21.01
C VAL A 265 -7.69 0.87 -22.45
N GLY A 266 -8.91 1.07 -22.95
CA GLY A 266 -9.35 0.73 -24.30
C GLY A 266 -10.13 -0.58 -24.39
N ARG A 267 -10.16 -1.38 -23.32
CA ARG A 267 -10.95 -2.63 -23.26
C ARG A 267 -12.34 -2.36 -22.72
N THR A 268 -13.36 -2.88 -23.39
CA THR A 268 -14.75 -2.86 -22.91
C THR A 268 -15.16 -4.13 -22.18
N ALA A 269 -14.32 -5.16 -22.26
CA ALA A 269 -14.53 -6.43 -21.58
C ALA A 269 -13.22 -7.04 -21.09
N LEU A 270 -13.29 -7.81 -20.00
CA LEU A 270 -12.22 -8.69 -19.52
C LEU A 270 -12.77 -10.10 -19.35
N ARG A 271 -12.08 -11.07 -19.92
CA ARG A 271 -12.39 -12.48 -19.74
C ARG A 271 -11.50 -13.07 -18.64
N ILE A 272 -12.13 -13.67 -17.64
CA ILE A 272 -11.49 -14.36 -16.52
C ILE A 272 -11.87 -15.84 -16.61
N ASP A 273 -10.89 -16.70 -16.85
CA ASP A 273 -11.10 -18.15 -16.89
C ASP A 273 -10.49 -18.82 -15.65
N ALA A 274 -11.28 -19.63 -14.95
CA ALA A 274 -10.79 -20.50 -13.89
C ALA A 274 -10.15 -21.77 -14.47
N GLY A 275 -9.12 -22.27 -13.79
CA GLY A 275 -8.52 -23.58 -14.05
C GLY A 275 -9.36 -24.74 -13.50
N GLU A 276 -8.71 -25.85 -13.17
CA GLU A 276 -9.36 -27.07 -12.67
C GLU A 276 -9.79 -26.99 -11.19
N GLU A 277 -9.35 -25.96 -10.47
CA GLU A 277 -9.66 -25.72 -9.06
C GLU A 277 -10.53 -24.46 -8.92
N PRO A 278 -11.32 -24.34 -7.82
CA PRO A 278 -12.03 -23.11 -7.53
C PRO A 278 -11.06 -21.94 -7.40
N VAL A 279 -11.44 -20.80 -7.97
CA VAL A 279 -10.64 -19.57 -7.93
C VAL A 279 -11.24 -18.59 -6.95
N ALA A 280 -10.40 -17.93 -6.16
CA ALA A 280 -10.70 -16.64 -5.55
C ALA A 280 -9.74 -15.61 -6.14
N ALA A 281 -10.23 -14.43 -6.48
CA ALA A 281 -9.43 -13.35 -7.05
C ALA A 281 -9.89 -11.99 -6.53
N LEU A 282 -8.96 -11.05 -6.47
CA LEU A 282 -9.23 -9.65 -6.18
C LEU A 282 -9.12 -8.86 -7.49
N LEU A 283 -10.20 -8.22 -7.90
CA LEU A 283 -10.23 -7.30 -9.04
C LEU A 283 -10.21 -5.85 -8.54
N LEU A 284 -9.29 -5.08 -9.09
CA LEU A 284 -9.19 -3.64 -8.95
C LEU A 284 -9.43 -3.01 -10.31
N GLY A 285 -10.09 -1.86 -10.34
CA GLY A 285 -10.23 -1.06 -11.53
C GLY A 285 -10.33 0.41 -11.20
N GLY A 286 -10.16 1.26 -12.20
CA GLY A 286 -10.37 2.68 -12.01
C GLY A 286 -9.89 3.54 -13.16
N LEU A 287 -10.43 4.75 -13.20
CA LEU A 287 -9.95 5.79 -14.09
C LEU A 287 -8.48 6.11 -13.76
N PRO A 288 -7.57 6.20 -14.74
CA PRO A 288 -6.22 6.70 -14.53
C PRO A 288 -6.24 8.04 -13.79
N LEU A 289 -5.38 8.18 -12.79
CA LEU A 289 -5.33 9.40 -11.96
C LEU A 289 -5.06 10.66 -12.80
N GLY A 290 -4.32 10.54 -13.91
CA GLY A 290 -3.98 11.67 -14.79
C GLY A 290 -2.98 12.66 -14.17
N GLU A 291 -2.45 12.37 -12.98
CA GLU A 291 -1.52 13.21 -12.25
C GLU A 291 -0.26 12.44 -11.88
N ARG A 292 0.87 13.15 -11.78
CA ARG A 292 2.12 12.56 -11.27
C ARG A 292 2.19 12.72 -9.76
N ILE A 293 2.39 11.62 -9.05
CA ILE A 293 2.53 11.57 -7.60
C ILE A 293 3.98 11.35 -7.19
N VAL A 294 4.35 11.82 -6.00
CA VAL A 294 5.52 11.33 -5.28
C VAL A 294 5.02 10.47 -4.15
N MET A 295 5.36 9.19 -4.17
CA MET A 295 5.06 8.25 -3.09
C MET A 295 6.36 7.89 -2.38
N TRP A 296 6.40 8.13 -1.06
CA TRP A 296 7.55 7.77 -0.24
C TRP A 296 7.08 7.40 1.17
N TRP A 297 7.55 6.25 1.65
CA TRP A 297 7.05 5.64 2.88
C TRP A 297 5.52 5.57 2.87
N ASN A 298 4.84 6.33 3.73
CA ASN A 298 3.39 6.35 3.85
C ASN A 298 2.75 7.66 3.35
N PHE A 299 3.50 8.43 2.56
CA PHE A 299 3.09 9.75 2.11
C PHE A 299 2.90 9.78 0.60
N VAL A 300 1.78 10.34 0.15
CA VAL A 300 1.49 10.59 -1.27
C VAL A 300 1.34 12.09 -1.51
N GLY A 301 2.37 12.67 -2.12
CA GLY A 301 2.43 14.09 -2.51
C GLY A 301 2.48 14.27 -4.02
N ARG A 302 2.88 15.46 -4.47
CA ARG A 302 3.18 15.81 -5.87
C ARG A 302 4.63 16.25 -6.08
N SER A 303 5.34 16.51 -5.00
CA SER A 303 6.71 17.03 -5.03
C SER A 303 7.56 16.41 -3.93
N HIS A 304 8.89 16.60 -4.00
CA HIS A 304 9.77 16.22 -2.90
C HIS A 304 9.49 17.08 -1.66
N GLU A 305 9.15 18.35 -1.89
CA GLU A 305 8.87 19.34 -0.87
C GLU A 305 7.62 18.96 -0.07
N ASP A 306 6.57 18.45 -0.72
CA ASP A 306 5.38 17.91 -0.04
C ASP A 306 5.79 16.80 0.94
N ILE A 307 6.58 15.82 0.48
CA ILE A 307 7.00 14.69 1.31
C ILE A 307 7.89 15.15 2.47
N ALA A 308 8.81 16.08 2.21
CA ALA A 308 9.67 16.64 3.24
C ALA A 308 8.84 17.37 4.31
N ALA A 309 7.83 18.12 3.89
CA ALA A 309 6.92 18.86 4.76
C ALA A 309 6.03 17.92 5.60
N TYR A 310 5.49 16.84 5.00
CA TYR A 310 4.71 15.83 5.72
C TYR A 310 5.55 15.07 6.74
N ARG A 311 6.77 14.68 6.35
CA ARG A 311 7.71 14.02 7.26
C ARG A 311 8.08 14.92 8.43
N ALA A 312 8.44 16.17 8.17
CA ALA A 312 8.84 17.10 9.22
C ALA A 312 7.70 17.36 10.20
N ALA A 313 6.47 17.53 9.70
CA ALA A 313 5.27 17.65 10.53
C ALA A 313 5.13 16.41 11.45
N TYR A 314 5.10 15.21 10.90
CA TYR A 314 4.99 13.96 11.67
C TYR A 314 6.10 13.78 12.70
N GLN A 315 7.37 13.96 12.30
CA GLN A 315 8.51 13.78 13.21
C GLN A 315 8.47 14.78 14.36
N SER A 316 8.04 16.01 14.11
CA SER A 316 7.89 17.03 15.16
C SER A 316 6.70 16.77 16.06
N GLU A 317 5.54 16.42 15.51
CA GLU A 317 4.32 16.13 16.27
C GLU A 317 4.47 14.88 17.15
N MET A 318 5.23 13.88 16.70
CA MET A 318 5.53 12.69 17.51
C MET A 318 6.72 12.90 18.47
N GLY A 319 7.37 14.06 18.42
CA GLY A 319 8.47 14.44 19.30
C GLY A 319 9.82 13.80 19.01
N PHE A 320 10.02 13.27 17.80
CA PHE A 320 11.29 12.66 17.38
C PHE A 320 12.33 13.70 16.94
N GLU A 321 11.90 14.77 16.27
CA GLU A 321 12.77 15.81 15.74
C GLU A 321 12.26 17.20 16.16
N PRO A 322 13.13 18.23 16.19
CA PRO A 322 12.70 19.61 16.43
C PRO A 322 11.70 20.09 15.39
N PRO A 323 10.73 20.96 15.76
CA PRO A 323 9.78 21.49 14.81
C PRO A 323 10.44 22.39 13.76
N PRO A 324 10.02 22.33 12.48
CA PRO A 324 10.48 23.26 11.46
C PRO A 324 10.01 24.69 11.81
N ALA A 325 10.69 25.70 11.27
CA ALA A 325 10.39 27.11 11.57
C ALA A 325 8.92 27.51 11.33
N GLY A 326 8.29 26.95 10.29
CA GLY A 326 6.88 27.20 9.96
C GLY A 326 5.87 26.29 10.69
N SER A 327 6.27 25.65 11.80
CA SER A 327 5.38 24.87 12.65
C SER A 327 4.88 25.71 13.83
N PRO A 328 3.58 25.61 14.21
CA PRO A 328 3.08 26.22 15.45
C PRO A 328 3.86 25.83 16.70
N LEU A 329 4.51 24.64 16.73
CA LEU A 329 5.35 24.21 17.86
C LEU A 329 6.64 25.02 18.00
N HIS A 330 7.15 25.61 16.93
CA HIS A 330 8.45 26.28 16.91
C HIS A 330 8.55 27.40 17.95
N ARG A 331 7.44 28.14 18.16
CA ARG A 331 7.37 29.24 19.14
C ARG A 331 7.22 28.80 20.60
N HIS A 332 6.99 27.51 20.85
CA HIS A 332 6.72 26.94 22.18
C HIS A 332 7.87 26.08 22.72
N LEU A 333 8.93 25.86 21.94
CA LEU A 333 10.08 25.05 22.32
C LEU A 333 11.38 25.85 22.18
N PRO A 334 12.43 25.53 22.97
CA PRO A 334 13.74 26.09 22.73
C PRO A 334 14.25 25.71 21.34
N GLU A 335 15.07 26.59 20.74
CA GLU A 335 15.59 26.38 19.40
C GLU A 335 16.41 25.08 19.32
N GLY A 336 16.07 24.21 18.36
CA GLY A 336 16.76 22.94 18.12
C GLY A 336 16.39 21.80 19.06
N GLU A 337 15.45 21.99 19.99
CA GLU A 337 14.99 20.94 20.92
C GLU A 337 13.72 20.25 20.38
N PRO A 338 13.63 18.90 20.40
CA PRO A 338 12.39 18.18 20.11
C PRO A 338 11.43 18.18 21.31
N LEU A 339 10.14 17.86 21.09
CA LEU A 339 9.19 17.61 22.19
C LEU A 339 9.63 16.45 23.09
N GLY A 340 10.30 15.44 22.52
CA GLY A 340 10.73 14.22 23.21
C GLY A 340 9.60 13.20 23.46
N ALA A 341 8.35 13.58 23.19
CA ALA A 341 7.17 12.72 23.24
C ALA A 341 6.10 13.25 22.27
N PRO A 342 5.11 12.42 21.90
CA PRO A 342 3.99 12.87 21.09
C PRO A 342 3.24 14.07 21.70
N LEU A 343 2.90 15.02 20.84
CA LEU A 343 2.12 16.21 21.17
C LEU A 343 0.79 15.80 21.85
N SER A 344 0.58 16.30 23.05
CA SER A 344 -0.58 15.95 23.88
C SER A 344 -0.85 16.99 24.96
N GLY A 345 -2.02 16.91 25.60
CA GLY A 345 -2.38 17.73 26.77
C GLY A 345 -2.54 19.22 26.46
N GLU A 346 -2.24 20.07 27.45
CA GLU A 346 -2.50 21.52 27.40
C GLU A 346 -1.83 22.22 26.21
N LEU A 347 -0.60 21.81 25.84
CA LEU A 347 0.11 22.40 24.70
C LEU A 347 -0.61 22.08 23.38
N ARG A 348 -1.09 20.85 23.24
CA ARG A 348 -1.89 20.45 22.07
C ARG A 348 -3.16 21.27 22.00
N ASP A 349 -3.89 21.37 23.12
CA ASP A 349 -5.18 22.07 23.17
C ASP A 349 -5.04 23.56 22.89
N ALA A 350 -3.94 24.18 23.35
CA ALA A 350 -3.62 25.58 23.08
C ALA A 350 -3.30 25.86 21.59
N LEU A 351 -2.90 24.84 20.84
CA LEU A 351 -2.54 24.94 19.42
C LEU A 351 -3.60 24.33 18.49
N ALA A 352 -4.73 23.88 19.03
CA ALA A 352 -5.78 23.27 18.24
C ALA A 352 -6.36 24.26 17.23
N GLY A 353 -6.37 23.88 15.95
CA GLY A 353 -6.89 24.72 14.85
C GLY A 353 -5.89 25.73 14.30
N GLU A 354 -4.66 25.77 14.81
CA GLU A 354 -3.55 26.46 14.15
C GLU A 354 -3.21 25.78 12.81
N THR A 355 -2.36 26.44 12.01
CA THR A 355 -1.91 25.91 10.72
C THR A 355 -0.40 26.02 10.58
N TYR A 356 0.18 25.14 9.79
CA TYR A 356 1.53 25.35 9.26
C TYR A 356 1.54 26.56 8.32
N ASP A 357 2.72 27.16 8.10
CA ASP A 357 2.87 28.31 7.19
C ASP A 357 2.36 28.07 5.76
N ASP A 358 2.32 26.81 5.33
CA ASP A 358 1.80 26.39 4.02
C ASP A 358 0.29 26.08 4.02
N GLY A 359 -0.41 26.40 5.12
CA GLY A 359 -1.86 26.28 5.27
C GLY A 359 -2.36 24.90 5.65
N ARG A 360 -1.48 23.90 5.84
CA ARG A 360 -1.89 22.57 6.35
C ARG A 360 -2.40 22.67 7.79
N PRO A 361 -3.38 21.85 8.19
CA PRO A 361 -3.88 21.85 9.55
C PRO A 361 -2.81 21.41 10.55
N PHE A 362 -2.87 21.94 11.77
CA PHE A 362 -2.06 21.52 12.90
C PHE A 362 -2.94 21.08 14.09
N PRO A 363 -2.66 19.93 14.74
CA PRO A 363 -1.72 18.90 14.28
C PRO A 363 -2.20 18.22 12.98
N GLN A 364 -1.28 17.89 12.09
CA GLN A 364 -1.59 17.25 10.82
C GLN A 364 -1.95 15.77 10.98
N PHE A 365 -1.30 15.03 11.89
CA PHE A 365 -1.48 13.58 12.03
C PHE A 365 -2.32 13.17 13.24
N GLY A 366 -3.10 14.14 13.74
CA GLY A 366 -4.08 14.00 14.79
C GLY A 366 -3.50 13.61 16.15
N ASP A 367 -4.39 13.21 17.05
CA ASP A 367 -4.02 12.94 18.43
C ASP A 367 -3.32 11.60 18.60
N PHE A 368 -2.46 11.53 19.62
CA PHE A 368 -1.82 10.30 20.06
C PHE A 368 -2.35 9.90 21.45
N PRO A 369 -3.27 8.92 21.55
CA PRO A 369 -3.85 8.53 22.82
C PRO A 369 -2.81 7.97 23.81
N ARG A 370 -3.07 8.14 25.11
CA ARG A 370 -2.26 7.50 26.15
C ARG A 370 -2.46 5.97 26.07
N HIS A 371 -1.43 5.21 26.44
CA HIS A 371 -1.42 3.74 26.46
C HIS A 371 -1.43 3.05 25.08
N THR A 372 -1.17 3.78 24.00
CA THR A 372 -0.78 3.16 22.73
C THR A 372 0.71 2.85 22.71
N GLU A 373 1.11 1.88 21.89
CA GLU A 373 2.52 1.62 21.65
C GLU A 373 3.21 2.82 20.99
N PRO A 374 4.52 3.03 21.21
CA PRO A 374 5.25 4.13 20.62
C PRO A 374 5.04 4.22 19.09
N PRO A 375 4.91 5.44 18.53
CA PRO A 375 4.76 5.59 17.09
C PRO A 375 6.01 5.13 16.36
N LEU A 376 5.85 4.70 15.10
CA LEU A 376 6.97 4.40 14.24
C LEU A 376 7.62 5.71 13.74
N PRO A 377 8.93 5.93 13.94
CA PRO A 377 9.60 7.09 13.37
C PRO A 377 9.65 6.98 11.85
N ALA A 378 9.44 8.10 11.16
CA ALA A 378 9.62 8.16 9.72
C ALA A 378 11.10 7.90 9.35
N PRO A 379 11.39 7.13 8.30
CA PRO A 379 12.75 6.97 7.82
C PRO A 379 13.41 8.32 7.46
N ALA A 380 14.74 8.39 7.41
CA ALA A 380 15.41 9.58 6.87
C ALA A 380 15.04 9.76 5.39
N LEU A 381 14.87 11.01 4.94
CA LEU A 381 14.67 11.30 3.53
C LEU A 381 15.89 10.84 2.71
N PRO A 382 15.69 10.40 1.46
CA PRO A 382 16.81 10.15 0.57
C PRO A 382 17.60 11.43 0.33
N THR A 383 18.92 11.30 0.15
CA THR A 383 19.80 12.42 -0.22
C THR A 383 19.51 12.95 -1.63
N THR A 384 18.86 12.15 -2.47
CA THR A 384 18.44 12.52 -3.82
C THR A 384 17.01 13.04 -3.83
N ARG A 385 16.77 14.11 -4.59
CA ARG A 385 15.42 14.64 -4.79
C ARG A 385 14.50 13.60 -5.43
N MET A 386 13.35 13.38 -4.80
CA MET A 386 12.34 12.45 -5.27
C MET A 386 11.66 13.00 -6.53
N LYS A 387 11.42 12.13 -7.52
CA LYS A 387 10.81 12.51 -8.78
C LYS A 387 9.35 12.03 -8.83
N PRO A 388 8.41 12.88 -9.27
CA PRO A 388 7.03 12.46 -9.50
C PRO A 388 6.94 11.37 -10.57
N ARG A 389 6.01 10.44 -10.38
CA ARG A 389 5.68 9.33 -11.28
C ARG A 389 4.18 9.30 -11.47
N GLY A 390 3.72 9.03 -12.67
CA GLY A 390 2.30 8.93 -13.01
C GLY A 390 2.14 7.96 -14.16
#